data_AF-A0A3M2LVS4-F1
#
_entry.id   AF-A0A3M2LVS4-F1
#
_cell.length_a   1.000
_cell.length_b   1.000
_cell.length_c   1.000
_cell.angle_alpha   90.00
_cell.angle_beta   90.00
_cell.angle_gamma   90.00
#
_symmetry.space_group_name_H-M   'P 1'
#
loop_
_entity.id
_entity.type
_entity.pdbx_description
1 polymer ?
#
loop_
_entity_poly.entity_id
_entity_poly.type
_entity_poly.pdbx_seq_one_letter_code
_entity_poly.pdbx_strand_id
1 'polypeptide(L)'
;MGTYASIRGWIELDVSQRQRAEQIIQTHDDGFYSGGWGWPNKPFNWTLYLFYGGDVRVASVPEIREQVERLAQIMPREEGDEMTPRGFFLVTDELGHTETWHIEDGAVVSHPTTELRWLES
;
A
#
# COMPACT_ATOMS: atom_id res chain seq x y z
N MET A 1 -8.91 -11.40 -22.57
CA MET A 1 -7.80 -11.67 -21.61
C MET A 1 -7.22 -10.32 -21.25
N GLY A 2 -7.27 -9.95 -19.97
CA GLY A 2 -6.68 -8.68 -19.50
C GLY A 2 -5.33 -8.98 -18.85
N THR A 3 -4.40 -8.06 -18.97
CA THR A 3 -3.08 -8.14 -18.32
C THR A 3 -3.24 -7.90 -16.83
N TYR A 4 -2.58 -8.72 -16.01
CA TYR A 4 -2.52 -8.57 -14.56
C TYR A 4 -1.18 -7.99 -14.10
N ALA A 5 -1.20 -7.42 -12.90
CA ALA A 5 -0.02 -7.04 -12.15
C ALA A 5 -0.17 -7.53 -10.71
N SER A 6 0.91 -8.09 -10.17
CA SER A 6 1.01 -8.39 -8.75
C SER A 6 1.41 -7.11 -8.00
N ILE A 7 0.66 -6.74 -6.96
CA ILE A 7 1.03 -5.67 -6.04
C ILE A 7 1.22 -6.27 -4.66
N ARG A 8 2.34 -5.95 -4.02
CA ARG A 8 2.66 -6.41 -2.66
C ARG A 8 3.49 -5.39 -1.91
N GLY A 9 3.15 -5.14 -0.65
CA GLY A 9 3.81 -4.09 0.12
C GLY A 9 3.23 -3.91 1.51
N TRP A 10 3.70 -2.86 2.17
CA TRP A 10 3.26 -2.49 3.50
C TRP A 10 3.31 -0.98 3.73
N ILE A 11 2.52 -0.52 4.69
CA ILE A 11 2.52 0.83 5.24
C ILE A 11 2.62 0.75 6.77
N GLU A 12 3.58 1.48 7.33
CA GLU A 12 3.72 1.78 8.75
C GLU A 12 2.76 2.90 9.14
N LEU A 13 1.99 2.64 10.19
CA LEU A 13 0.99 3.55 10.73
C LEU A 13 1.08 3.56 12.26
N ASP A 14 0.74 4.68 12.87
CA ASP A 14 0.50 4.76 14.31
C ASP A 14 -0.87 4.13 14.67
N VAL A 15 -1.02 3.70 15.92
CA VAL A 15 -2.29 3.16 16.43
C VAL A 15 -3.44 4.16 16.27
N SER A 16 -3.18 5.46 16.43
CA SER A 16 -4.18 6.53 16.26
C SER A 16 -4.65 6.69 14.80
N GLN A 17 -3.85 6.24 13.83
CA GLN A 17 -4.12 6.36 12.40
C GLN A 17 -4.98 5.20 11.86
N ARG A 18 -5.06 4.09 12.61
CA ARG A 18 -5.76 2.85 12.19
C ARG A 18 -7.19 3.08 11.73
N GLN A 19 -7.98 3.82 12.50
CA GLN A 19 -9.41 4.02 12.17
C GLN A 19 -9.57 4.78 10.84
N ARG A 20 -8.70 5.76 10.57
CA ARG A 20 -8.71 6.52 9.31
C ARG A 20 -8.28 5.64 8.14
N ALA A 21 -7.28 4.77 8.34
CA ALA A 21 -6.85 3.81 7.32
C ALA A 21 -7.98 2.83 6.96
N GLU A 22 -8.67 2.26 7.96
CA GLU A 22 -9.82 1.37 7.74
C GLU A 22 -10.95 2.07 6.96
N GLN A 23 -11.22 3.36 7.25
CA GLN A 23 -12.20 4.16 6.51
C GLN A 23 -11.80 4.38 5.05
N ILE A 24 -10.53 4.69 4.78
CA ILE A 24 -10.02 4.89 3.41
C ILE A 24 -10.21 3.61 2.59
N ILE A 25 -9.83 2.46 3.14
CA ILE A 25 -9.96 1.14 2.48
C ILE A 25 -11.44 0.84 2.19
N GLN A 26 -12.32 1.02 3.17
CA GLN A 26 -13.76 0.76 3.02
C GLN A 26 -14.43 1.69 2.01
N THR A 27 -14.00 2.95 1.94
CA THR A 27 -14.57 3.93 1.00
C THR A 27 -14.20 3.62 -0.44
N HIS A 28 -13.07 2.93 -0.65
CA HIS A 28 -12.59 2.47 -1.95
C HIS A 28 -12.88 0.99 -2.21
N ASP A 29 -13.78 0.39 -1.43
CA ASP A 29 -14.25 -0.96 -1.68
C ASP A 29 -15.16 -1.00 -2.91
N ASP A 30 -14.53 -1.27 -4.06
CA ASP A 30 -15.21 -1.58 -5.32
C ASP A 30 -15.73 -3.04 -5.35
N GLY A 31 -15.50 -3.80 -4.27
CA GLY A 31 -15.88 -5.20 -4.13
C GLY A 31 -14.93 -6.20 -4.78
N PHE A 32 -13.83 -5.75 -5.40
CA PHE A 32 -12.92 -6.64 -6.13
C PHE A 32 -11.52 -6.73 -5.51
N TYR A 33 -10.88 -5.60 -5.18
CA TYR A 33 -9.46 -5.60 -4.82
C TYR A 33 -9.16 -5.12 -3.39
N SER A 34 -10.14 -4.55 -2.67
CA SER A 34 -9.96 -4.13 -1.28
C SER A 34 -9.72 -5.29 -0.31
N GLY A 35 -10.02 -6.54 -0.71
CA GLY A 35 -9.68 -7.75 0.05
C GLY A 35 -8.17 -8.04 0.12
N GLY A 36 -7.33 -7.36 -0.68
CA GLY A 36 -5.88 -7.48 -0.60
C GLY A 36 -5.27 -6.81 0.64
N TRP A 37 -5.99 -5.88 1.28
CA TRP A 37 -5.53 -5.21 2.50
C TRP A 37 -5.67 -6.09 3.73
N GLY A 38 -4.66 -6.10 4.58
CA GLY A 38 -4.65 -6.91 5.79
C GLY A 38 -3.84 -6.32 6.93
N TRP A 39 -4.43 -6.36 8.13
CA TRP A 39 -3.71 -6.13 9.37
C TRP A 39 -3.20 -7.45 9.95
N PRO A 40 -2.04 -7.47 10.63
CA PRO A 40 -1.67 -8.59 11.48
C PRO A 40 -2.75 -8.86 12.53
N ASN A 41 -3.11 -10.13 12.68
CA ASN A 41 -4.12 -10.56 13.67
C ASN A 41 -3.71 -10.25 15.12
N LYS A 42 -2.40 -10.07 15.37
CA LYS A 42 -1.85 -9.67 16.66
C LYS A 42 -0.95 -8.47 16.43
N PRO A 43 -1.37 -7.25 16.84
CA PRO A 43 -0.46 -6.11 16.81
C PRO A 43 0.71 -6.38 17.74
N PHE A 44 1.89 -5.98 17.31
CA PHE A 44 3.13 -6.13 18.07
C PHE A 44 3.81 -4.76 18.11
N ASN A 45 3.79 -4.12 19.28
CA ASN A 45 4.30 -2.77 19.58
C ASN A 45 3.39 -1.61 19.10
N TRP A 46 3.96 -0.39 19.17
CA TRP A 46 3.30 0.90 18.89
C TRP A 46 3.15 1.18 17.38
N THR A 47 4.01 0.60 16.55
CA THR A 47 3.92 0.70 15.09
C THR A 47 3.01 -0.40 14.54
N LEU A 48 1.96 0.00 13.82
CA LEU A 48 1.12 -0.91 13.06
C LEU A 48 1.66 -1.04 11.64
N TYR A 49 1.55 -2.24 11.09
CA TYR A 49 1.84 -2.52 9.69
C TYR A 49 0.54 -2.92 9.00
N LEU A 50 0.17 -2.17 7.96
CA LEU A 50 -0.90 -2.51 7.05
C LEU A 50 -0.28 -3.10 5.79
N PHE A 51 -0.63 -4.34 5.47
CA PHE A 51 -0.11 -5.04 4.29
C PHE A 51 -1.11 -4.99 3.15
N TYR A 52 -0.58 -5.02 1.93
CA TYR A 52 -1.36 -5.35 0.74
C TYR A 52 -0.68 -6.49 0.00
N GLY A 53 -1.48 -7.43 -0.50
CA GLY A 53 -1.03 -8.45 -1.42
C GLY A 53 -2.17 -8.90 -2.32
N GLY A 54 -1.99 -8.80 -3.63
CA GLY A 54 -2.98 -9.30 -4.58
C GLY A 54 -2.58 -9.09 -6.04
N ASP A 55 -3.15 -9.94 -6.89
CA ASP A 55 -3.08 -9.79 -8.34
C ASP A 55 -4.28 -8.99 -8.83
N VAL A 56 -4.00 -7.87 -9.48
CA VAL A 56 -5.03 -6.94 -9.98
C VAL A 56 -4.91 -6.80 -11.48
N ARG A 57 -5.97 -6.36 -12.16
CA ARG A 57 -5.85 -5.94 -13.55
C ARG A 57 -4.92 -4.72 -13.62
N VAL A 58 -4.07 -4.66 -14.65
CA VAL A 58 -3.19 -3.48 -14.88
C VAL A 58 -4.00 -2.18 -14.88
N ALA A 59 -5.22 -2.20 -15.41
CA ALA A 59 -6.12 -1.05 -15.42
C ALA A 59 -6.57 -0.56 -14.02
N SER A 60 -6.50 -1.41 -13.00
CA SER A 60 -6.87 -1.10 -11.60
C SER A 60 -5.66 -0.74 -10.74
N VAL A 61 -4.42 -0.84 -11.26
CA VAL A 61 -3.22 -0.39 -10.53
C VAL A 61 -3.32 1.07 -10.09
N PRO A 62 -3.83 2.03 -10.90
CA PRO A 62 -4.04 3.40 -10.46
C PRO A 62 -5.00 3.54 -9.28
N GLU A 63 -6.04 2.69 -9.18
CA GLU A 63 -7.02 2.73 -8.09
C GLU A 63 -6.38 2.30 -6.77
N ILE A 64 -5.55 1.24 -6.80
CA ILE A 64 -4.77 0.81 -5.63
C ILE A 64 -3.74 1.88 -5.25
N ARG A 65 -3.08 2.50 -6.24
CA ARG A 65 -2.16 3.60 -5.98
C ARG A 65 -2.85 4.77 -5.28
N GLU A 66 -4.04 5.15 -5.71
CA GLU A 66 -4.82 6.23 -5.10
C GLU A 66 -5.17 5.93 -3.63
N GLN A 67 -5.46 4.67 -3.30
CA GLN A 67 -5.64 4.24 -1.91
C GLN A 67 -4.34 4.41 -1.11
N VAL A 68 -3.20 3.98 -1.65
CA VAL A 68 -1.89 4.14 -1.02
C VAL A 68 -1.56 5.62 -0.81
N GLU A 69 -1.84 6.49 -1.79
CA GLU A 69 -1.65 7.94 -1.71
C GLU A 69 -2.50 8.57 -0.60
N ARG A 70 -3.75 8.14 -0.43
CA ARG A 70 -4.59 8.60 0.70
C ARG A 70 -4.08 8.09 2.04
N LEU A 71 -3.61 6.85 2.11
CA LEU A 71 -3.03 6.28 3.34
C LEU A 71 -1.75 7.02 3.73
N ALA A 72 -0.91 7.40 2.76
CA ALA A 72 0.29 8.20 2.98
C ALA A 72 -0.02 9.55 3.66
N GLN A 73 -1.17 10.15 3.33
CA GLN A 73 -1.57 11.47 3.83
C GLN A 73 -2.26 11.44 5.20
N ILE A 74 -2.38 10.28 5.86
CA ILE A 74 -2.98 10.22 7.18
C ILE A 74 -2.08 10.96 8.18
N MET A 75 -2.57 12.11 8.63
CA MET A 75 -1.92 12.85 9.71
C MET A 75 -2.12 12.16 11.06
N PRO A 76 -1.19 12.33 12.02
CA PRO A 76 -1.40 11.98 13.42
C PRO A 76 -2.65 12.65 14.01
N ARG A 77 -3.12 12.16 15.16
CA ARG A 77 -4.31 12.75 15.83
C ARG A 77 -3.96 13.96 16.69
N GLU A 78 -2.76 14.00 17.26
CA GLU A 78 -2.32 15.03 18.20
C GLU A 78 -1.24 15.92 17.56
N GLU A 79 -1.33 17.23 17.77
CA GLU A 79 -0.29 18.17 17.34
C GLU A 79 0.98 17.94 18.17
N GLY A 80 2.10 17.64 17.49
CA GLY A 80 3.40 17.34 18.11
C GLY A 80 3.83 15.88 17.99
N ASP A 81 2.98 15.01 17.45
CA ASP A 81 3.35 13.66 17.06
C ASP A 81 3.96 13.68 15.65
N GLU A 82 5.12 13.04 15.47
CA GLU A 82 5.94 13.17 14.25
C GLU A 82 5.80 11.98 13.29
N MET A 83 5.04 10.94 13.66
CA MET A 83 4.95 9.74 12.83
C MET A 83 4.09 9.97 11.59
N THR A 84 4.77 10.30 10.49
CA THR A 84 4.19 10.23 9.14
C THR A 84 4.18 8.78 8.64
N PRO A 85 3.14 8.36 7.90
CA PRO A 85 3.12 7.04 7.30
C PRO A 85 4.34 6.80 6.40
N ARG A 86 4.91 5.60 6.48
CA ARG A 86 6.05 5.16 5.66
C ARG A 86 5.78 3.80 5.08
N GLY A 87 6.43 3.44 3.98
CA GLY A 87 6.12 2.15 3.38
C GLY A 87 6.75 1.91 2.02
N PHE A 88 6.52 0.70 1.54
CA PHE A 88 7.08 0.21 0.29
C PHE A 88 6.12 -0.76 -0.37
N PHE A 89 5.94 -0.59 -1.68
CA PHE A 89 5.22 -1.53 -2.53
C PHE A 89 6.06 -1.90 -3.74
N LEU A 90 5.91 -3.15 -4.15
CA LEU A 90 6.42 -3.68 -5.40
C LEU A 90 5.24 -3.99 -6.31
N VAL A 91 5.30 -3.47 -7.53
CA VAL A 91 4.37 -3.74 -8.61
C VAL A 91 5.12 -4.43 -9.73
N THR A 92 4.64 -5.60 -10.14
CA THR A 92 5.21 -6.37 -11.26
C THR A 92 4.09 -6.75 -12.21
N ASP A 93 4.16 -6.32 -13.47
CA ASP A 93 3.21 -6.74 -14.51
C ASP A 93 3.61 -8.08 -15.16
N GLU A 94 2.68 -8.71 -15.87
CA GLU A 94 2.93 -9.97 -16.60
C GLU A 94 4.01 -9.86 -17.70
N LEU A 95 4.41 -8.65 -18.10
CA LEU A 95 5.47 -8.40 -19.07
C LEU A 95 6.85 -8.28 -18.39
N GLY A 96 6.91 -8.38 -17.06
CA GLY A 96 8.13 -8.26 -16.26
C GLY A 96 8.52 -6.81 -15.97
N HIS A 97 7.69 -5.82 -16.30
CA HIS A 97 7.94 -4.46 -15.87
C HIS A 97 7.71 -4.37 -14.37
N THR A 98 8.71 -3.82 -13.69
CA THR A 98 8.70 -3.70 -12.24
C THR A 98 8.86 -2.24 -11.82
N GLU A 99 8.00 -1.80 -10.92
CA GLU A 99 8.02 -0.49 -10.30
C GLU A 99 7.93 -0.65 -8.79
N THR A 100 8.61 0.22 -8.06
CA THR A 100 8.44 0.34 -6.62
C THR A 100 7.76 1.65 -6.26
N TRP A 101 6.90 1.61 -5.25
CA TRP A 101 6.30 2.80 -4.65
C TRP A 101 6.87 2.98 -3.25
N HIS A 102 7.49 4.12 -3.03
CA HIS A 102 8.04 4.51 -1.73
C HIS A 102 7.10 5.52 -1.10
N ILE A 103 6.75 5.30 0.17
CA ILE A 103 5.88 6.19 0.92
C ILE A 103 6.72 6.92 1.94
N GLU A 104 6.87 8.21 1.75
CA GLU A 104 7.67 9.09 2.59
C GLU A 104 7.03 10.49 2.60
N ASP A 105 7.05 11.15 3.75
CA ASP A 105 6.58 12.54 3.92
C ASP A 105 5.19 12.84 3.33
N GLY A 106 4.27 11.88 3.46
CA GLY A 106 2.89 12.03 2.98
C GLY A 106 2.72 11.89 1.47
N ALA A 107 3.74 11.43 0.75
CA ALA A 107 3.73 11.26 -0.69
C ALA A 107 4.09 9.82 -1.09
N VAL A 108 3.73 9.47 -2.32
CA VAL A 108 4.06 8.18 -2.96
C VAL A 108 4.94 8.43 -4.17
N VAL A 109 6.20 8.03 -4.08
CA VAL A 109 7.20 8.22 -5.14
C VAL A 109 7.44 6.90 -5.87
N SER A 110 7.34 6.96 -7.19
CA SER A 110 7.59 5.82 -8.08
C SER A 110 9.05 5.71 -8.48
N HIS A 111 9.59 4.50 -8.46
CA HIS A 111 10.91 4.21 -9.01
C HIS A 111 10.85 2.96 -9.92
N PRO A 112 11.39 3.04 -11.15
CA PRO A 112 11.56 1.83 -11.96
C PRO A 112 12.56 0.89 -11.28
N THR A 113 12.28 -0.41 -11.30
CA THR A 113 13.16 -1.43 -10.72
C THR A 113 13.45 -2.52 -11.76
N THR A 114 14.70 -2.97 -11.82
CA THR A 114 15.15 -4.01 -12.76
C THR A 114 15.85 -5.19 -12.08
N GLU A 115 16.04 -5.13 -10.75
CA GLU A 115 16.95 -6.04 -10.01
C GLU A 115 16.26 -6.93 -8.95
N LEU A 116 14.93 -7.02 -8.92
CA LEU A 116 14.19 -7.88 -7.97
C LEU A 116 13.80 -9.24 -8.57
N ARG A 117 14.69 -9.87 -9.32
CA ARG A 117 14.43 -11.15 -10.04
C ARG A 117 14.04 -12.34 -9.13
N TRP A 118 14.32 -12.27 -7.83
CA TRP A 118 13.97 -13.32 -6.87
C TRP A 118 12.51 -13.26 -6.38
N LEU A 119 11.74 -12.25 -6.81
CA LEU A 119 10.32 -12.05 -6.51
C LEU A 119 9.38 -12.43 -7.68
N GLU A 120 9.93 -12.97 -8.78
CA GLU A 120 9.21 -13.40 -9.99
C GLU A 120 8.73 -14.88 -9.94
N SER A 121 8.59 -15.47 -8.75
CA SER A 121 8.29 -16.92 -8.59
C SER A 121 6.89 -17.34 -9.05
#